data_AF-A0A9E7M8K1-F1
#
_entry.id   AF-A0A9E7M8K1-F1
#
_cell.length_a   1.000
_cell.length_b   1.000
_cell.length_c   1.000
_cell.angle_alpha   90.00
_cell.angle_beta   90.00
_cell.angle_gamma   90.00
#
_symmetry.space_group_name_H-M   'P 1'
#
loop_
_entity.id
_entity.type
_entity.pdbx_description
1 polymer ?
#
loop_
_entity_poly.entity_id
_entity_poly.type
_entity_poly.pdbx_seq_one_letter_code
_entity_poly.pdbx_strand_id
1 'polypeptide(L)'
;MLMEFILGFLFILAWAGFFILIGRQKSIVKASLGVFLLFTAMGVMNYLKWHLGEPRGWFLGFITGFPIGLWLVQRIGPEKPSEESAIALFLLGPLIFAITLMIILFI
;
A
#
# COMPACT_ATOMS: atom_id res chain seq x y z
N MET A 1 21.26 7.36 3.07
CA MET A 1 20.55 6.61 4.14
C MET A 1 19.36 7.37 4.76
N LEU A 2 19.48 8.65 5.14
CA LEU A 2 18.36 9.40 5.75
C LEU A 2 17.16 9.59 4.81
N MET A 3 17.41 9.91 3.54
CA MET A 3 16.36 10.09 2.53
C MET A 3 15.56 8.80 2.31
N GLU A 4 16.27 7.67 2.16
CA GLU A 4 15.70 6.33 1.98
C GLU A 4 14.86 5.91 3.19
N PHE A 5 15.33 6.24 4.40
CA PHE A 5 14.56 6.07 5.63
C PHE A 5 13.25 6.86 5.59
N ILE A 6 13.29 8.15 5.23
CA ILE A 6 12.10 9.00 5.13
C ILE A 6 11.13 8.43 4.10
N LEU A 7 11.62 7.99 2.94
CA LEU A 7 10.79 7.40 1.88
C LEU A 7 10.12 6.09 2.34
N GLY A 8 10.87 5.20 3.00
CA GLY A 8 10.32 3.96 3.57
C GLY A 8 9.27 4.23 4.66
N PHE A 9 9.50 5.25 5.49
CA PHE A 9 8.56 5.67 6.52
C PHE A 9 7.27 6.25 5.93
N LEU A 10 7.39 7.19 4.99
CA LEU A 10 6.24 7.79 4.30
C LEU A 10 5.44 6.75 3.52
N PHE A 11 6.12 5.76 2.93
CA PHE A 11 5.47 4.66 2.24
C PHE A 11 4.52 3.88 3.16
N ILE A 12 4.94 3.56 4.39
CA ILE A 12 4.08 2.89 5.36
C ILE A 12 2.88 3.75 5.75
N LEU A 13 3.08 5.05 5.96
CA LEU A 13 1.97 5.95 6.29
C LEU A 13 0.98 6.06 5.14
N ALA A 14 1.46 6.12 3.90
CA ALA A 14 0.62 6.08 2.71
C ALA A 14 -0.14 4.75 2.62
N TRP A 15 0.53 3.61 2.86
CA TRP A 15 -0.11 2.30 2.90
C TRP A 15 -1.25 2.24 3.93
N ALA A 16 -1.00 2.74 5.16
CA ALA A 16 -2.01 2.83 6.20
C ALA A 16 -3.20 3.72 5.78
N GLY A 17 -2.91 4.88 5.17
CA GLY A 17 -3.93 5.77 4.61
C GLY A 17 -4.79 5.09 3.54
N PHE A 18 -4.16 4.40 2.59
CA PHE A 18 -4.87 3.63 1.57
C PHE A 18 -5.74 2.53 2.18
N PHE A 19 -5.23 1.80 3.18
CA PHE A 19 -6.01 0.77 3.87
C PHE A 19 -7.28 1.35 4.50
N ILE A 20 -7.17 2.48 5.20
CA ILE A 20 -8.30 3.20 5.81
C ILE A 20 -9.29 3.66 4.74
N LEU A 21 -8.79 4.27 3.65
CA LEU A 21 -9.62 4.79 2.57
C LEU A 21 -10.36 3.70 1.81
N ILE A 22 -9.67 2.60 1.47
CA ILE A 22 -10.24 1.45 0.77
C ILE A 22 -11.26 0.77 1.67
N GLY A 23 -10.95 0.49 2.93
CA GLY A 23 -11.84 -0.24 3.85
C GLY A 23 -13.21 0.43 4.08
N ARG A 24 -13.33 1.74 3.81
CA ARG A 24 -14.56 2.52 3.95
C ARG A 24 -15.39 2.61 2.66
N GLN A 25 -14.93 2.05 1.54
CA GLN A 25 -15.58 2.21 0.24
C GLN A 25 -16.80 1.30 0.09
N LYS A 26 -18.00 1.89 0.03
CA LYS A 26 -19.27 1.20 -0.26
C LYS A 26 -19.51 0.96 -1.76
N SER A 27 -18.45 0.78 -2.53
CA SER A 27 -18.51 0.58 -3.98
C SER A 27 -17.35 -0.28 -4.41
N ILE A 28 -17.65 -1.43 -5.01
CA ILE A 28 -16.64 -2.40 -5.47
C ILE A 28 -15.69 -1.74 -6.46
N VAL A 29 -16.21 -0.93 -7.37
CA VAL A 29 -15.41 -0.21 -8.38
C VAL A 29 -14.42 0.74 -7.72
N LYS A 30 -14.86 1.57 -6.77
CA LYS A 30 -13.99 2.53 -6.07
C LYS A 30 -12.96 1.82 -5.18
N ALA A 31 -13.38 0.78 -4.47
CA ALA A 31 -12.49 -0.04 -3.66
C ALA A 31 -11.41 -0.70 -4.51
N SER A 32 -11.80 -1.32 -5.64
CA SER A 32 -10.88 -1.99 -6.57
C SER A 32 -9.91 -1.01 -7.22
N LEU A 33 -10.37 0.18 -7.59
CA LEU A 33 -9.50 1.25 -8.07
C LEU A 33 -8.48 1.67 -6.99
N GLY A 34 -8.92 1.81 -5.74
CA GLY A 34 -8.03 2.10 -4.62
C GLY A 34 -6.96 1.02 -4.43
N VAL A 35 -7.34 -0.26 -4.52
CA VAL A 35 -6.41 -1.40 -4.46
C VAL A 35 -5.42 -1.39 -5.63
N PHE A 36 -5.90 -1.11 -6.85
CA PHE A 36 -5.04 -0.98 -8.03
C PHE A 36 -4.02 0.15 -7.88
N LEU A 37 -4.46 1.33 -7.42
CA LEU A 37 -3.58 2.47 -7.18
C LEU A 37 -2.54 2.15 -6.10
N LEU A 38 -2.94 1.47 -5.02
CA LEU A 38 -2.03 1.01 -3.98
C LEU A 38 -0.95 0.09 -4.58
N PHE A 39 -1.32 -0.97 -5.30
CA PHE A 39 -0.33 -1.90 -5.86
C PHE A 39 0.56 -1.24 -6.91
N THR A 40 0.02 -0.34 -7.73
CA THR A 40 0.82 0.43 -8.70
C THR A 40 1.84 1.30 -7.97
N ALA A 41 1.43 2.01 -6.92
CA ALA A 41 2.33 2.80 -6.09
C ALA A 41 3.39 1.92 -5.42
N MET A 42 3.02 0.74 -4.92
CA MET A 42 3.98 -0.23 -4.37
C MET A 42 5.00 -0.70 -5.43
N GLY A 43 4.56 -0.96 -6.65
CA GLY A 43 5.43 -1.33 -7.77
C GLY A 43 6.43 -0.22 -8.10
N VAL A 44 5.96 1.01 -8.30
CA VAL A 44 6.81 2.19 -8.56
C VAL A 44 7.79 2.40 -7.40
N MET A 45 7.33 2.36 -6.16
CA MET A 45 8.19 2.56 -4.99
C MET A 45 9.22 1.45 -4.83
N ASN A 46 8.88 0.20 -5.16
CA ASN A 46 9.84 -0.89 -5.18
C ASN A 46 10.90 -0.70 -6.28
N TYR A 47 10.51 -0.26 -7.48
CA TYR A 47 11.45 0.13 -8.52
C TYR A 47 12.38 1.26 -8.03
N LEU A 48 11.81 2.33 -7.46
CA LEU A 48 12.58 3.44 -6.91
C LEU A 48 13.52 3.00 -5.79
N LYS A 49 13.11 2.11 -4.89
CA LYS A 49 13.98 1.57 -3.83
C LYS A 49 15.27 0.95 -4.38
N TRP A 50 15.20 0.27 -5.52
CA TRP A 50 16.36 -0.38 -6.13
C TRP A 50 17.23 0.57 -6.97
N HIS A 51 16.69 1.72 -7.39
CA HIS A 51 17.38 2.71 -8.23
C HIS A 51 17.78 4.00 -7.48
N LEU A 52 17.12 4.30 -6.36
CA LEU A 52 17.32 5.46 -5.50
C LEU A 52 17.75 5.00 -4.10
N GLY A 53 19.07 4.84 -3.94
CA GLY A 53 19.74 4.72 -2.65
C GLY A 53 19.86 3.30 -2.09
N GLU A 54 20.15 3.20 -0.79
CA GLU A 54 20.36 1.92 -0.11
C GLU A 54 19.04 1.28 0.37
N PRO A 55 18.74 0.03 -0.03
CA PRO A 55 17.55 -0.71 0.42
C PRO A 55 17.44 -0.85 1.95
N ARG A 56 18.56 -0.79 2.66
CA ARG A 56 18.61 -0.83 4.12
C ARG A 56 17.93 0.39 4.76
N GLY A 57 18.13 1.59 4.20
CA GLY A 57 17.48 2.80 4.70
C GLY A 57 15.96 2.69 4.60
N TRP A 58 15.47 2.23 3.44
CA TRP A 58 14.06 1.94 3.21
C TRP A 58 13.47 0.93 4.20
N PHE A 59 14.18 -0.17 4.45
CA PHE A 59 13.75 -1.20 5.39
C PHE A 59 13.65 -0.68 6.83
N LEU A 60 14.62 0.15 7.25
CA LEU A 60 14.58 0.80 8.56
C LEU A 60 13.40 1.77 8.67
N GLY A 61 13.13 2.55 7.63
CA GLY A 61 11.96 3.43 7.57
C GLY A 61 10.64 2.67 7.64
N PHE A 62 10.56 1.52 6.97
CA PHE A 62 9.40 0.63 7.02
C PHE A 62 9.15 0.10 8.43
N ILE A 63 10.17 -0.45 9.09
CA ILE A 63 10.04 -1.02 10.44
C ILE A 63 9.66 0.04 11.46
N THR A 64 10.27 1.23 11.40
CA THR A 64 9.96 2.31 12.35
C THR A 64 8.59 2.94 12.08
N GLY A 65 8.18 3.02 10.82
CA GLY A 65 6.87 3.52 10.43
C GLY A 65 5.74 2.55 10.77
N PHE A 66 5.99 1.24 10.75
CA PHE A 66 4.95 0.22 10.87
C PHE A 66 4.12 0.32 12.16
N PRO A 67 4.69 0.49 13.37
CA PRO A 67 3.92 0.72 14.59
C PRO A 67 2.99 1.95 14.50
N ILE A 68 3.47 3.04 13.88
CA ILE A 68 2.70 4.27 13.71
C ILE A 68 1.57 4.06 12.70
N GLY A 69 1.86 3.39 11.58
CA GLY A 69 0.87 3.02 10.57
C GLY A 69 -0.22 2.12 11.14
N LEU A 70 0.16 1.12 11.93
CA LEU A 70 -0.80 0.25 12.64
C LEU A 70 -1.64 1.04 13.63
N TRP A 71 -1.02 1.88 14.45
CA TRP A 71 -1.73 2.74 15.40
C TRP A 71 -2.73 3.66 14.68
N LEU A 72 -2.38 4.20 13.52
CA LEU A 72 -3.25 5.03 12.69
C LEU A 72 -4.45 4.24 12.18
N VAL A 73 -4.23 3.03 11.65
CA VAL A 73 -5.30 2.12 11.20
C VAL A 73 -6.21 1.74 12.36
N GLN A 74 -5.67 1.46 13.54
CA GLN A 74 -6.48 1.11 14.71
C GLN A 74 -7.34 2.29 15.20
N ARG A 75 -6.82 3.51 15.12
CA ARG A 75 -7.48 4.70 15.69
C ARG A 75 -8.46 5.37 14.74
N ILE A 76 -8.19 5.33 13.44
CA ILE A 76 -8.95 6.06 12.41
C ILE A 76 -9.51 5.08 11.36
N GLY A 77 -9.01 3.86 11.27
CA GLY A 77 -9.54 2.87 10.33
C GLY A 77 -10.97 2.43 10.65
N PRO A 78 -11.65 1.82 9.68
CA PRO A 78 -12.94 1.21 9.93
C PRO A 78 -12.76 -0.03 10.84
N GLU A 79 -13.67 -0.24 11.81
CA GLU A 79 -13.65 -1.43 12.68
C GLU A 79 -13.70 -2.74 11.88
N LYS A 80 -14.46 -2.72 10.78
CA LYS A 80 -14.50 -3.78 9.77
C LYS A 80 -14.58 -3.16 8.38
N PRO A 81 -13.92 -3.75 7.36
CA PRO A 81 -14.13 -3.32 5.99
C PRO A 81 -15.60 -3.51 5.60
N SER A 82 -16.12 -2.62 4.75
CA SER A 82 -17.42 -2.87 4.09
C SER A 82 -17.35 -4.12 3.20
N GLU A 83 -18.50 -4.71 2.87
CA GLU A 83 -18.56 -5.91 2.04
C GLU A 83 -17.89 -5.69 0.68
N GLU A 84 -18.14 -4.54 0.04
CA GLU A 84 -17.54 -4.19 -1.23
C GLU A 84 -16.02 -4.04 -1.13
N SER A 85 -15.55 -3.47 -0.01
CA SER A 85 -14.11 -3.32 0.26
C SER A 85 -13.45 -4.66 0.55
N ALA A 86 -14.13 -5.56 1.27
CA ALA A 86 -13.65 -6.91 1.52
C ALA A 86 -13.54 -7.71 0.22
N ILE A 87 -14.54 -7.62 -0.66
CA ILE A 87 -14.49 -8.22 -2.00
C ILE A 87 -13.30 -7.64 -2.79
N ALA A 88 -13.15 -6.33 -2.81
CA ALA A 88 -12.04 -5.69 -3.53
C ALA A 88 -10.66 -6.09 -2.98
N LEU A 89 -10.49 -6.16 -1.66
CA LEU A 89 -9.21 -6.48 -1.02
C LEU A 89 -8.85 -7.97 -1.11
N PHE A 90 -9.80 -8.86 -0.83
CA PHE A 90 -9.52 -10.29 -0.65
C PHE A 90 -9.79 -11.12 -1.90
N LEU A 91 -10.79 -10.78 -2.71
CA LEU A 91 -11.11 -11.50 -3.95
C LEU A 91 -10.42 -10.86 -5.15
N LEU A 92 -10.60 -9.55 -5.35
CA LEU A 92 -10.04 -8.86 -6.51
C LEU A 92 -8.59 -8.47 -6.30
N GLY A 93 -8.16 -8.24 -5.06
CA GLY A 93 -6.80 -7.82 -4.73
C GLY A 93 -5.71 -8.73 -5.31
N PRO A 94 -5.78 -10.06 -5.12
CA PRO A 94 -4.82 -10.98 -5.74
C PRO A 94 -4.78 -10.90 -7.27
N LEU A 95 -5.95 -10.75 -7.92
CA LEU A 95 -6.04 -10.61 -9.37
C LEU A 95 -5.43 -9.29 -9.85
N ILE A 96 -5.77 -8.19 -9.18
CA ILE A 96 -5.22 -6.86 -9.45
C ILE A 96 -3.70 -6.89 -9.29
N PHE A 97 -3.21 -7.47 -8.19
CA PHE A 97 -1.78 -7.63 -7.94
C PHE A 97 -1.09 -8.40 -9.07
N ALA A 98 -1.65 -9.55 -9.48
CA ALA A 98 -1.08 -10.35 -10.55
C ALA A 98 -1.02 -9.59 -11.88
N ILE A 99 -2.09 -8.87 -12.24
CA ILE A 99 -2.14 -8.05 -13.45
C ILE A 99 -1.10 -6.92 -13.38
N THR A 100 -1.05 -6.17 -12.28
CA THR A 100 -0.06 -5.10 -12.09
C THR A 100 1.37 -5.64 -12.17
N LEU A 101 1.64 -6.81 -11.57
CA LEU A 101 2.95 -7.44 -11.63
C LEU A 101 3.32 -7.88 -13.05
N MET A 102 2.40 -8.51 -13.79
CA MET A 102 2.63 -8.86 -15.19
C MET A 102 2.94 -7.62 -16.03
N ILE A 103 2.15 -6.55 -15.90
CA ILE A 103 2.39 -5.30 -16.62
C ILE A 103 3.80 -4.77 -16.33
N ILE A 104 4.21 -4.76 -15.06
CA ILE A 104 5.55 -4.28 -14.66
C ILE A 104 6.68 -5.17 -15.18
N LEU A 105 6.46 -6.49 -15.30
CA LEU A 105 7.50 -7.43 -15.74
C LEU A 105 7.65 -7.51 -17.26
N PHE A 106 6.59 -7.23 -18.01
CA PHE A 106 6.54 -7.37 -19.47
C PHE A 106 6.59 -6.02 -20.22
N ILE A 107 6.75 -4.91 -19.50
CA ILE A 107 7.06 -3.57 -20.02
C ILE A 107 8.49 -3.22 -19.58
#